data_AF-G3LK41-F1
#
_entry.id   AF-G3LK41-F1
#
_cell.length_a   1.000
_cell.length_b   1.000
_cell.length_c   1.000
_cell.angle_alpha   90.00
_cell.angle_beta   90.00
_cell.angle_gamma   90.00
#
_symmetry.space_group_name_H-M   'P 1'
#
loop_
_entity.id
_entity.type
_entity.pdbx_description
1 polymer ?
#
loop_
_entity_poly.entity_id
_entity_poly.type
_entity_poly.pdbx_seq_one_letter_code
_entity_poly.pdbx_strand_id
1 'polypeptide(L)'
;QVSLFIVDELHLIGGRGGPVLEVIVSRMRYISSQVNNKIRIVALSTSLANAKDLGEWIGASSHGLFNFPPGVRPVPLEIHIQGVDISSFEARMQAMTKPTYTAIVQHAKNKKPAIVFVPTRKHVRLTAVDLMAYSHMDNPQSPDFLLGNMEELDPFVRQIREETLKETLRHGIGYLHEGLSNLDQE
;
A
#
# COMPACT_ATOMS: atom_id res chain seq x y z
N GLN A 1 9.44 27.43 20.81
CA GLN A 1 9.28 28.05 19.47
C GLN A 1 9.62 27.00 18.43
N VAL A 2 8.84 26.90 17.34
CA VAL A 2 9.10 25.93 16.26
C VAL A 2 10.24 26.45 15.39
N SER A 3 11.25 25.62 15.14
CA SER A 3 12.40 25.94 14.26
C SER A 3 12.42 25.12 12.97
N LEU A 4 11.68 24.00 12.93
CA LEU A 4 11.59 23.08 11.80
C LEU A 4 10.14 22.64 11.62
N PHE A 5 9.66 22.67 10.38
CA PHE A 5 8.35 22.19 9.97
C PHE A 5 8.54 21.20 8.82
N ILE A 6 8.21 19.93 9.07
CA ILE A 6 8.31 18.85 8.08
C ILE A 6 6.91 18.55 7.57
N VAL A 7 6.77 18.52 6.25
CA VAL A 7 5.53 18.12 5.57
C VAL A 7 5.84 16.85 4.80
N ASP A 8 5.29 15.74 5.24
CA ASP A 8 5.41 14.49 4.51
C ASP A 8 4.27 14.35 3.49
N GLU A 9 4.51 13.61 2.41
CA GLU A 9 3.52 13.31 1.37
C GLU A 9 2.86 14.57 0.74
N LEU A 10 3.62 15.63 0.46
CA LEU A 10 3.08 16.94 0.01
C LEU A 10 2.23 16.86 -1.27
N HIS A 11 2.51 15.91 -2.18
CA HIS A 11 1.71 15.66 -3.38
C HIS A 11 0.24 15.33 -3.11
N LEU A 12 -0.13 14.95 -1.87
CA LEU A 12 -1.53 14.72 -1.48
C LEU A 12 -2.35 16.02 -1.37
N ILE A 13 -1.74 17.19 -1.61
CA ILE A 13 -2.41 18.49 -1.66
C ILE A 13 -3.58 18.54 -2.66
N GLY A 14 -3.53 17.76 -3.74
CA GLY A 14 -4.63 17.65 -4.72
C GLY A 14 -5.72 16.65 -4.32
N GLY A 15 -5.53 15.91 -3.23
CA GLY A 15 -6.38 14.80 -2.80
C GLY A 15 -7.40 15.18 -1.73
N ARG A 16 -8.04 14.14 -1.16
CA ARG A 16 -8.98 14.30 -0.04
C ARG A 16 -8.22 14.83 1.19
N GLY A 17 -8.66 15.98 1.71
CA GLY A 17 -7.97 16.66 2.82
C GLY A 17 -6.82 17.57 2.38
N GLY A 18 -6.49 17.59 1.09
CA GLY A 18 -5.47 18.44 0.49
C GLY A 18 -5.63 19.94 0.77
N PRO A 19 -6.85 20.53 0.69
CA PRO A 19 -7.04 21.94 1.02
C PRO A 19 -6.68 22.30 2.47
N VAL A 20 -6.83 21.35 3.41
CA VAL A 20 -6.43 21.56 4.81
C VAL A 20 -4.91 21.58 4.92
N LEU A 21 -4.23 20.63 4.26
CA LEU A 21 -2.77 20.59 4.18
C LEU A 21 -2.23 21.89 3.57
N GLU A 22 -2.81 22.35 2.46
CA GLU A 22 -2.46 23.60 1.79
C GLU A 22 -2.54 24.82 2.71
N VAL A 23 -3.65 24.95 3.46
CA VAL A 23 -3.85 26.06 4.40
C VAL A 23 -2.83 26.02 5.52
N ILE A 24 -2.52 24.84 6.07
CA ILE A 24 -1.54 24.68 7.15
C ILE A 24 -0.14 25.05 6.64
N VAL A 25 0.28 24.55 5.49
CA VAL A 25 1.59 24.83 4.90
C VAL A 25 1.74 26.32 4.57
N SER A 26 0.71 26.92 3.96
CA SER A 26 0.68 28.36 3.65
C SER A 26 0.75 29.21 4.92
N ARG A 27 0.05 28.81 5.99
CA ARG A 27 0.10 29.48 7.28
C ARG A 27 1.48 29.38 7.93
N MET A 28 2.12 28.21 7.91
CA MET A 28 3.46 28.03 8.44
C MET A 28 4.48 28.87 7.67
N ARG A 29 4.34 28.96 6.34
CA ARG A 29 5.15 29.85 5.51
C ARG A 29 4.94 31.32 5.86
N TYR A 30 3.68 31.74 6.03
CA TYR A 30 3.35 33.10 6.46
C TYR A 30 3.94 33.42 7.84
N ILE A 31 3.76 32.56 8.83
CA ILE A 31 4.34 32.74 10.18
C ILE A 31 5.86 32.89 10.07
N SER A 32 6.53 32.05 9.28
CA SER A 32 7.98 32.14 9.07
C SER A 32 8.45 33.46 8.47
N SER A 33 7.59 34.24 7.80
CA SER A 33 7.94 35.57 7.28
C SER A 33 7.76 36.68 8.30
N GLN A 34 6.94 36.47 9.33
CA GLN A 34 6.64 37.45 10.37
C GLN A 34 7.53 37.32 11.61
N VAL A 35 8.10 36.14 11.85
CA VAL A 35 8.96 35.90 13.02
C VAL A 35 10.43 36.18 12.70
N ASN A 36 11.17 36.72 13.68
CA ASN A 36 12.62 36.92 13.53
C ASN A 36 13.41 35.62 13.39
N ASN A 37 12.93 34.53 14.01
CA ASN A 37 13.57 33.22 13.93
C ASN A 37 12.99 32.43 12.75
N LYS A 38 13.75 32.35 11.65
CA LYS A 38 13.34 31.62 10.44
C LYS A 38 12.97 30.17 10.76
N ILE A 39 11.82 29.71 10.27
CA ILE A 39 11.39 28.32 10.36
C ILE A 39 11.89 27.59 9.12
N ARG A 40 12.66 26.52 9.30
CA ARG A 40 13.05 25.66 8.18
C ARG A 40 11.86 24.82 7.76
N ILE A 41 11.47 24.89 6.49
CA ILE A 41 10.43 24.03 5.92
C ILE A 41 11.11 22.94 5.10
N VAL A 42 10.76 21.68 5.37
CA VAL A 42 11.19 20.52 4.59
C VAL A 42 9.95 19.81 4.11
N ALA A 43 9.76 19.73 2.80
CA ALA A 43 8.67 18.97 2.20
C ALA A 43 9.22 17.70 1.57
N LEU A 44 8.59 16.57 1.90
CA LEU A 44 8.82 15.28 1.30
C LEU A 44 7.62 14.96 0.41
N SER A 45 7.90 14.40 -0.77
CA SER A 45 6.89 14.11 -1.77
C SER A 45 7.36 13.00 -2.70
N THR A 46 6.41 12.37 -3.39
CA THR A 46 6.71 11.58 -4.59
C THR A 46 7.14 12.50 -5.74
N SER A 47 7.63 11.90 -6.82
CA SER A 47 8.01 12.59 -8.05
C SER A 47 6.85 13.44 -8.60
N LEU A 48 7.11 14.71 -8.88
CA LEU A 48 6.09 15.66 -9.34
C LEU A 48 6.45 16.28 -10.69
N ALA A 49 5.46 16.40 -11.57
CA ALA A 49 5.63 17.11 -12.85
C ALA A 49 5.81 18.62 -12.65
N ASN A 50 5.12 19.19 -11.65
CA ASN A 50 5.11 20.61 -11.32
C ASN A 50 5.86 20.92 -10.01
N ALA A 51 6.93 20.18 -9.69
CA ALA A 51 7.69 20.34 -8.44
C ALA A 51 8.22 21.77 -8.23
N LYS A 52 8.48 22.51 -9.31
CA LYS A 52 8.93 23.90 -9.25
C LYS A 52 7.91 24.80 -8.57
N ASP A 53 6.64 24.70 -8.96
CA ASP A 53 5.57 25.53 -8.41
C ASP A 53 5.38 25.26 -6.91
N LEU A 54 5.43 23.98 -6.50
CA LEU A 54 5.34 23.61 -5.09
C LEU A 54 6.58 24.09 -4.30
N GLY A 55 7.77 23.99 -4.89
CA GLY A 55 9.01 24.49 -4.31
C GLY A 55 8.96 25.99 -4.07
N GLU A 56 8.52 26.77 -5.06
CA GLU A 56 8.35 28.22 -4.95
C GLU A 56 7.29 28.59 -3.90
N TRP A 57 6.16 27.88 -3.86
CA TRP A 57 5.09 28.09 -2.89
C TRP A 57 5.55 27.91 -1.43
N ILE A 58 6.32 26.85 -1.13
CA ILE A 58 6.89 26.66 0.22
C ILE A 58 8.13 27.54 0.46
N GLY A 59 8.62 28.22 -0.57
CA GLY A 59 9.79 29.09 -0.55
C GLY A 59 11.12 28.37 -0.47
N ALA A 60 11.21 27.18 -1.08
CA ALA A 60 12.46 26.51 -1.37
C ALA A 60 13.22 27.26 -2.47
N SER A 61 14.53 27.41 -2.32
CA SER A 61 15.39 27.90 -3.41
C SER A 61 15.59 26.81 -4.45
N SER A 62 16.08 27.20 -5.64
CA SER A 62 16.48 26.25 -6.68
C SER A 62 17.51 25.22 -6.20
N HIS A 63 18.40 25.61 -5.28
CA HIS A 63 19.38 24.70 -4.66
C HIS A 63 18.79 23.76 -3.61
N GLY A 64 17.60 24.06 -3.09
CA GLY A 64 16.88 23.24 -2.11
C GLY A 64 15.80 22.34 -2.72
N LEU A 65 15.58 22.42 -4.03
CA LEU A 65 14.56 21.64 -4.72
C LEU A 65 15.18 20.39 -5.36
N PHE A 66 14.84 19.22 -4.82
CA PHE A 66 15.25 17.93 -5.35
C PHE A 66 14.02 17.19 -5.85
N ASN A 67 13.93 16.98 -7.16
CA ASN A 67 12.83 16.24 -7.79
C ASN A 67 13.41 15.17 -8.70
N PHE A 68 13.10 13.91 -8.41
CA PHE A 68 13.65 12.76 -9.11
C PHE A 68 12.55 12.05 -9.90
N PRO A 69 12.84 11.48 -11.08
CA PRO A 69 11.85 10.70 -11.82
C PRO A 69 11.47 9.41 -11.05
N PRO A 70 10.27 8.85 -11.25
CA PRO A 70 9.77 7.70 -10.48
C PRO A 70 10.65 6.43 -10.52
N GLY A 71 11.51 6.31 -11.53
CA GLY A 71 12.46 5.20 -11.68
C GLY A 71 13.70 5.30 -10.80
N VAL A 72 13.99 6.46 -10.20
CA VAL A 72 15.11 6.61 -9.23
C VAL A 72 14.66 6.02 -7.90
N ARG A 73 14.89 4.72 -7.75
CA ARG A 73 14.55 3.94 -6.55
C ARG A 73 15.75 3.07 -6.16
N PRO A 74 16.03 2.89 -4.86
CA PRO A 74 17.06 1.95 -4.41
C PRO A 74 16.80 0.52 -4.86
N VAL A 75 15.51 0.14 -4.94
CA VAL A 75 15.06 -1.15 -5.46
C VAL A 75 14.28 -0.89 -6.76
N PRO A 76 14.75 -1.40 -7.91
CA PRO A 76 14.02 -1.29 -9.17
C PRO A 76 12.62 -1.88 -9.07
N LEU A 77 11.67 -1.26 -9.77
CA LEU A 77 10.27 -1.67 -9.80
C LEU A 77 9.91 -2.12 -11.22
N GLU A 78 9.43 -3.35 -11.35
CA GLU A 78 8.84 -3.88 -12.59
C GLU A 78 7.31 -3.77 -12.49
N ILE A 79 6.68 -3.19 -13.51
CA ILE A 79 5.23 -2.97 -13.55
C ILE A 79 4.65 -3.75 -14.73
N HIS A 80 3.67 -4.62 -14.45
CA HIS A 80 2.87 -5.31 -15.45
C HIS A 80 1.41 -4.88 -15.33
N ILE A 81 0.78 -4.53 -16.45
CA ILE A 81 -0.63 -4.14 -16.50
C ILE A 81 -1.39 -5.16 -17.34
N GLN A 82 -2.39 -5.81 -16.74
CA GLN A 82 -3.27 -6.75 -17.42
C GLN A 82 -4.69 -6.17 -17.44
N GLY A 83 -5.20 -5.86 -18.62
CA GLY A 83 -6.56 -5.36 -18.80
C GLY A 83 -7.59 -6.49 -18.77
N VAL A 84 -8.73 -6.27 -18.11
CA VAL A 84 -9.88 -7.19 -18.11
C VAL A 84 -11.10 -6.46 -18.64
N ASP A 85 -11.52 -6.82 -19.84
CA ASP A 85 -12.61 -6.18 -20.57
C ASP A 85 -13.96 -6.86 -20.25
N ILE A 86 -14.45 -6.62 -19.03
CA ILE A 86 -15.76 -7.09 -18.56
C ILE A 86 -16.48 -5.92 -17.91
N SER A 87 -17.64 -5.53 -18.41
CA SER A 87 -18.38 -4.35 -17.91
C SER A 87 -18.90 -4.55 -16.48
N SER A 88 -19.49 -5.71 -16.19
CA SER A 88 -20.04 -6.02 -14.86
C SER A 88 -18.92 -6.09 -13.82
N PHE A 89 -19.06 -5.30 -12.76
CA PHE A 89 -18.05 -5.23 -11.69
C PHE A 89 -17.81 -6.59 -11.03
N GLU A 90 -18.88 -7.31 -10.64
CA GLU A 90 -18.75 -8.60 -9.96
C GLU A 90 -18.11 -9.66 -10.87
N ALA A 91 -18.56 -9.76 -12.12
CA ALA A 91 -18.00 -10.68 -13.08
C ALA A 91 -16.53 -10.36 -13.39
N ARG A 92 -16.17 -9.08 -13.48
CA ARG A 92 -14.78 -8.63 -13.66
C ARG A 92 -13.90 -9.03 -12.48
N MET A 93 -14.37 -8.83 -11.25
CA MET A 93 -13.62 -9.23 -10.04
C MET A 93 -13.39 -10.74 -10.00
N GLN A 94 -14.41 -11.54 -10.28
CA GLN A 94 -14.28 -13.00 -10.33
C GLN A 94 -13.33 -13.46 -11.45
N ALA A 95 -13.40 -12.84 -12.63
CA ALA A 95 -12.52 -13.14 -13.74
C ALA A 95 -11.05 -12.76 -13.46
N MET A 96 -10.81 -11.80 -12.57
CA MET A 96 -9.46 -11.39 -12.17
C MET A 96 -8.79 -12.36 -11.19
N THR A 97 -9.55 -13.20 -10.46
CA THR A 97 -8.98 -13.99 -9.37
C THR A 97 -7.96 -15.04 -9.84
N LYS A 98 -8.24 -15.79 -10.92
CA LYS A 98 -7.26 -16.75 -11.47
C LYS A 98 -6.03 -16.05 -12.06
N PRO A 99 -6.14 -14.96 -12.85
CA PRO A 99 -5.00 -14.14 -13.23
C PRO A 99 -4.16 -13.64 -12.05
N THR A 100 -4.80 -13.22 -10.94
CA THR A 100 -4.08 -12.82 -9.71
C THR A 100 -3.25 -13.97 -9.14
N TYR A 101 -3.84 -15.17 -9.02
CA TYR A 101 -3.09 -16.36 -8.61
C TYR A 101 -1.89 -16.63 -9.54
N THR A 102 -2.10 -16.64 -10.85
CA THR A 102 -1.04 -16.86 -11.84
C THR A 102 0.06 -15.81 -11.72
N ALA A 103 -0.29 -14.55 -11.51
CA ALA A 103 0.68 -13.47 -11.31
C ALA A 103 1.52 -13.67 -10.05
N ILE A 104 0.93 -14.13 -8.94
CA ILE A 104 1.68 -14.47 -7.72
C ILE A 104 2.68 -15.57 -8.01
N VAL A 105 2.24 -16.69 -8.59
CA VAL A 105 3.14 -17.82 -8.91
C VAL A 105 4.24 -17.43 -9.89
N GLN A 106 3.93 -16.57 -10.87
CA GLN A 106 4.87 -16.12 -11.89
C GLN A 106 5.91 -15.13 -11.35
N HIS A 107 5.51 -14.16 -10.53
CA HIS A 107 6.35 -13.02 -10.15
C HIS A 107 6.92 -13.13 -8.72
N ALA A 108 6.22 -13.80 -7.80
CA ALA A 108 6.67 -14.04 -6.43
C ALA A 108 7.45 -15.37 -6.29
N LYS A 109 8.35 -15.66 -7.25
CA LYS A 109 9.16 -16.87 -7.26
C LYS A 109 10.05 -16.97 -6.01
N ASN A 110 10.42 -18.20 -5.65
CA ASN A 110 11.28 -18.51 -4.49
C ASN A 110 10.68 -18.03 -3.17
N LYS A 111 9.36 -18.25 -2.99
CA LYS A 111 8.69 -17.98 -1.71
C LYS A 111 8.79 -16.50 -1.28
N LYS A 112 8.82 -15.57 -2.24
CA LYS A 112 8.78 -14.13 -1.94
C LYS A 112 7.36 -13.73 -1.49
N PRO A 113 7.22 -12.78 -0.55
CA PRO A 113 5.90 -12.31 -0.11
C PRO A 113 5.17 -11.55 -1.22
N ALA A 114 3.83 -11.64 -1.21
CA ALA A 114 2.95 -10.92 -2.11
C ALA A 114 1.81 -10.25 -1.33
N ILE A 115 1.43 -9.04 -1.74
CA ILE A 115 0.27 -8.31 -1.20
C ILE A 115 -0.71 -8.09 -2.33
N VAL A 116 -1.97 -8.47 -2.11
CA VAL A 116 -3.07 -8.29 -3.09
C VAL A 116 -4.05 -7.26 -2.53
N PHE A 117 -4.15 -6.11 -3.21
CA PHE A 117 -5.17 -5.11 -2.90
C PHE A 117 -6.46 -5.43 -3.64
N VAL A 118 -7.58 -5.38 -2.93
CA VAL A 118 -8.93 -5.66 -3.45
C VAL A 118 -9.89 -4.53 -3.04
N PRO A 119 -10.99 -4.33 -3.79
CA PRO A 119 -11.79 -3.10 -3.65
C PRO A 119 -12.69 -3.04 -2.42
N THR A 120 -13.06 -4.18 -1.81
CA THR A 120 -13.98 -4.19 -0.66
C THR A 120 -13.67 -5.30 0.33
N ARG A 121 -14.14 -5.15 1.58
CA ARG A 121 -14.03 -6.18 2.64
C ARG A 121 -14.55 -7.55 2.19
N LYS A 122 -15.64 -7.57 1.41
CA LYS A 122 -16.21 -8.81 0.87
C LYS A 122 -15.21 -9.52 -0.04
N HIS A 123 -14.56 -8.77 -0.93
CA HIS A 123 -13.58 -9.32 -1.87
C HIS A 123 -12.31 -9.79 -1.16
N VAL A 124 -11.91 -9.16 -0.05
CA VAL A 124 -10.77 -9.63 0.77
C VAL A 124 -10.93 -11.10 1.14
N ARG A 125 -12.11 -11.46 1.67
CA ARG A 125 -12.41 -12.85 2.05
C ARG A 125 -12.55 -13.77 0.84
N LEU A 126 -13.33 -13.36 -0.15
CA LEU A 126 -13.59 -14.19 -1.35
C LEU A 126 -12.30 -14.49 -2.12
N THR A 127 -11.47 -13.47 -2.36
CA THR A 127 -10.19 -13.64 -3.04
C THR A 127 -9.25 -14.54 -2.23
N ALA A 128 -9.19 -14.42 -0.91
CA ALA A 128 -8.36 -15.32 -0.09
C ALA A 128 -8.78 -16.78 -0.21
N VAL A 129 -10.09 -17.06 -0.16
CA VAL A 129 -10.64 -18.42 -0.33
C VAL A 129 -10.37 -18.96 -1.74
N ASP A 130 -10.57 -18.14 -2.77
CA ASP A 130 -10.31 -18.55 -4.15
C ASP A 130 -8.81 -18.83 -4.39
N LEU A 131 -7.91 -18.00 -3.84
CA LEU A 131 -6.46 -18.22 -3.92
C LEU A 131 -6.06 -19.53 -3.22
N MET A 132 -6.67 -19.82 -2.06
CA MET A 132 -6.47 -21.07 -1.33
C MET A 132 -6.92 -22.27 -2.18
N ALA A 133 -8.10 -22.18 -2.80
CA ALA A 133 -8.63 -23.22 -3.67
C ALA A 133 -7.72 -23.44 -4.90
N TYR A 134 -7.26 -22.36 -5.55
CA TYR A 134 -6.35 -22.49 -6.70
C TYR A 134 -5.00 -23.10 -6.33
N SER A 135 -4.43 -22.73 -5.17
CA SER A 135 -3.19 -23.35 -4.70
C SER A 135 -3.38 -24.84 -4.43
N HIS A 136 -4.49 -25.22 -3.79
CA HIS A 136 -4.79 -26.64 -3.53
C HIS A 136 -5.01 -27.45 -4.81
N MET A 137 -5.63 -26.87 -5.84
CA MET A 137 -5.83 -27.52 -7.13
C MET A 137 -4.52 -27.75 -7.89
N ASP A 138 -3.60 -26.78 -7.86
CA ASP A 138 -2.32 -26.89 -8.57
C ASP A 138 -1.31 -27.76 -7.80
N ASN A 139 -1.33 -27.74 -6.46
CA ASN A 139 -0.46 -28.55 -5.62
C ASN A 139 -1.21 -29.18 -4.42
N PRO A 140 -1.85 -30.35 -4.61
CA PRO A 140 -2.66 -30.98 -3.57
C PRO A 140 -1.88 -31.43 -2.33
N GLN A 141 -0.56 -31.58 -2.44
CA GLN A 141 0.29 -32.18 -1.40
C GLN A 141 1.05 -31.14 -0.57
N SER A 142 1.12 -29.88 -1.00
CA SER A 142 1.82 -28.82 -0.28
C SER A 142 1.18 -27.46 -0.56
N PRO A 143 0.70 -26.72 0.45
CA PRO A 143 0.24 -25.35 0.24
C PRO A 143 1.41 -24.47 -0.22
N ASP A 144 1.32 -23.92 -1.43
CA ASP A 144 2.44 -23.21 -2.06
C ASP A 144 2.81 -21.92 -1.32
N PHE A 145 1.87 -21.34 -0.59
CA PHE A 145 2.03 -20.04 0.07
C PHE A 145 2.45 -20.13 1.53
N LEU A 146 2.47 -21.33 2.13
CA LEU A 146 2.99 -21.49 3.48
C LEU A 146 4.53 -21.52 3.46
N LEU A 147 5.14 -20.42 3.91
CA LEU A 147 6.60 -20.26 3.87
C LEU A 147 7.31 -20.93 5.04
N GLY A 148 6.66 -21.01 6.20
CA GLY A 148 7.18 -21.59 7.44
C GLY A 148 6.57 -22.95 7.79
N ASN A 149 6.84 -23.43 9.01
CA ASN A 149 6.21 -24.64 9.53
C ASN A 149 4.83 -24.31 10.16
N MET A 150 3.96 -25.30 10.19
CA MET A 150 2.66 -25.15 10.85
C MET A 150 2.79 -25.07 12.38
N GLU A 151 3.85 -25.65 12.95
CA GLU A 151 4.05 -25.71 14.40
C GLU A 151 4.32 -24.33 15.01
N GLU A 152 5.06 -23.46 14.33
CA GLU A 152 5.30 -22.08 14.76
C GLU A 152 4.08 -21.18 14.53
N LEU A 153 3.29 -21.47 13.49
CA LEU A 153 2.13 -20.66 13.14
C LEU A 153 0.89 -20.97 14.00
N ASP A 154 0.73 -22.22 14.45
CA ASP A 154 -0.46 -22.69 15.15
C ASP A 154 -0.80 -21.90 16.44
N PRO A 155 0.16 -21.48 17.30
CA PRO A 155 -0.13 -20.64 18.46
C PRO A 155 -0.80 -19.31 18.12
N PHE A 156 -0.49 -18.72 16.96
CA PHE A 156 -1.09 -17.48 16.49
C PHE A 156 -2.46 -17.74 15.86
N VAL A 157 -2.54 -18.74 14.99
CA VAL A 157 -3.79 -19.14 14.31
C VAL A 157 -4.88 -19.53 15.30
N ARG A 158 -4.54 -20.13 16.45
CA ARG A 158 -5.50 -20.45 17.53
C ARG A 158 -6.14 -19.22 18.17
N GLN A 159 -5.46 -18.08 18.17
CA GLN A 159 -5.95 -16.83 18.76
C GLN A 159 -6.87 -16.06 17.81
N ILE A 160 -6.84 -16.40 16.51
CA ILE A 160 -7.68 -15.77 15.50
C ILE A 160 -9.16 -16.06 15.77
N ARG A 161 -9.97 -15.00 15.80
CA ARG A 161 -11.41 -15.08 16.05
C ARG A 161 -12.20 -15.37 14.78
N GLU A 162 -11.74 -14.87 13.64
CA GLU A 162 -12.42 -15.07 12.37
C GLU A 162 -12.07 -16.44 11.78
N GLU A 163 -13.06 -17.34 11.72
CA GLU A 163 -12.83 -18.73 11.29
C GLU A 163 -12.32 -18.84 9.85
N THR A 164 -12.81 -18.00 8.92
CA THR A 164 -12.30 -18.00 7.54
C THR A 164 -10.83 -17.58 7.48
N LEU A 165 -10.41 -16.59 8.28
CA LEU A 165 -9.02 -16.15 8.35
C LEU A 165 -8.14 -17.25 8.93
N LYS A 166 -8.63 -17.94 9.97
CA LYS A 166 -7.97 -19.09 10.58
C LYS A 166 -7.68 -20.19 9.55
N GLU A 167 -8.65 -20.50 8.69
CA GLU A 167 -8.52 -21.51 7.65
C GLU A 167 -7.53 -21.10 6.55
N THR A 168 -7.64 -19.87 6.04
CA THR A 168 -6.75 -19.40 4.96
C THR A 168 -5.31 -19.23 5.45
N LEU A 169 -5.10 -18.81 6.70
CA LEU A 169 -3.76 -18.67 7.28
C LEU A 169 -3.00 -20.00 7.33
N ARG A 170 -3.69 -21.12 7.60
CA ARG A 170 -3.07 -22.46 7.58
C ARG A 170 -2.54 -22.86 6.20
N HIS A 171 -3.05 -22.23 5.15
CA HIS A 171 -2.59 -22.39 3.77
C HIS A 171 -1.60 -21.29 3.35
N GLY A 172 -1.16 -20.44 4.29
CA GLY A 172 -0.23 -19.34 4.03
C GLY A 172 -0.87 -18.08 3.46
N ILE A 173 -2.20 -17.96 3.49
CA ILE A 173 -2.93 -16.80 2.96
C ILE A 173 -3.59 -16.05 4.13
N GLY A 174 -2.96 -14.94 4.52
CA GLY A 174 -3.57 -13.96 5.43
C GLY A 174 -4.35 -12.90 4.66
N TYR A 175 -5.35 -12.31 5.29
CA TYR A 175 -6.06 -11.18 4.72
C TYR A 175 -6.41 -10.14 5.79
N LEU A 176 -6.48 -8.88 5.37
CA LEU A 176 -6.67 -7.74 6.27
C LEU A 176 -7.83 -6.87 5.78
N HIS A 177 -8.74 -6.54 6.69
CA HIS A 177 -9.73 -5.48 6.49
C HIS A 177 -10.08 -4.83 7.84
N GLU A 178 -10.65 -3.63 7.79
CA GLU A 178 -10.93 -2.78 8.95
C GLU A 178 -12.08 -3.27 9.85
N GLY A 179 -12.63 -4.45 9.56
CA GLY A 179 -13.66 -5.11 10.35
C GLY A 179 -13.15 -6.30 11.17
N LEU A 180 -11.88 -6.66 11.00
CA LEU A 180 -11.20 -7.63 11.85
C LEU A 180 -11.00 -7.06 13.25
N SER A 181 -10.89 -7.94 14.25
CA SER A 181 -10.54 -7.49 15.60
C SER A 181 -9.09 -7.01 15.63
N ASN A 182 -8.74 -6.11 16.55
CA ASN A 182 -7.35 -5.63 16.67
C ASN A 182 -6.35 -6.80 16.82
N LEU A 183 -6.74 -7.85 17.56
CA LEU A 183 -5.91 -9.05 17.73
C LEU A 183 -5.73 -9.84 16.44
N ASP A 184 -6.72 -9.87 15.54
CA ASP A 184 -6.60 -10.56 14.25
C ASP A 184 -5.81 -9.73 13.22
N GLN A 185 -5.70 -8.41 13.44
CA GLN A 185 -4.95 -7.50 12.58
C GLN A 185 -3.45 -7.44 12.94
N GLU A 186 -3.13 -7.56 14.24
CA GLU A 186 -1.76 -7.64 14.77
C GLU A 186 -1.10 -9.00 14.50
#